data_AF-X7YKH1-F1
#
_entry.id   AF-X7YKH1-F1
#
_cell.length_a   1.000
_cell.length_b   1.000
_cell.length_c   1.000
_cell.angle_alpha   90.00
_cell.angle_beta   90.00
_cell.angle_gamma   90.00
#
_symmetry.space_group_name_H-M   'P 1'
#
loop_
_entity.id
_entity.type
_entity.pdbx_description
1 polymer ?
#
loop_
_entity_poly.entity_id
_entity_poly.type
_entity_poly.pdbx_seq_one_letter_code
_entity_poly.pdbx_strand_id
1 'polypeptide(L)'
;MAKLLAYMNSHGYTHAYPHLGKTDMPEQPAFNLQSGYVLRALDVLPKSGTRRPWVVSHDFLRDVVDHRLRPIDDQMVFGRVPAAKHSPRSQVVKVRPSASL
;
A
#
# COMPACT_ATOMS: atom_id res chain seq x y z
N MET A 1 15.72 0.31 9.55
CA MET A 1 14.45 1.06 9.50
C MET A 1 14.20 1.52 8.07
N ALA A 2 13.02 1.17 7.52
CA ALA A 2 12.43 1.59 6.24
C ALA A 2 13.38 1.93 5.06
N LYS A 3 13.97 0.88 4.44
CA LYS A 3 14.81 0.99 3.22
C LYS A 3 14.09 1.75 2.07
N LEU A 4 12.75 1.67 2.02
CA LEU A 4 11.90 2.46 1.10
C LEU A 4 11.99 3.97 1.36
N LEU A 5 11.87 4.42 2.60
CA LEU A 5 11.93 5.85 2.93
C LEU A 5 13.31 6.44 2.63
N ALA A 6 14.37 5.68 2.92
CA ALA A 6 15.73 6.07 2.55
C ALA A 6 15.89 6.23 1.03
N TYR A 7 15.33 5.29 0.26
CA TYR A 7 15.33 5.35 -1.21
C TYR A 7 14.51 6.54 -1.75
N MET A 8 13.33 6.81 -1.17
CA MET A 8 12.51 7.96 -1.55
C MET A 8 13.20 9.29 -1.23
N ASN A 9 13.85 9.40 -0.07
CA ASN A 9 14.58 10.60 0.31
C ASN A 9 15.80 10.85 -0.59
N SER A 10 16.57 9.82 -0.93
CA SER A 10 17.74 9.98 -1.80
C SER A 10 17.38 10.35 -3.24
N HIS A 11 16.22 9.91 -3.73
CA HIS A 11 15.75 10.19 -5.09
C HIS A 11 14.72 11.32 -5.16
N GLY A 12 14.35 11.95 -4.04
CA GLY A 12 13.37 13.04 -3.99
C GLY A 12 11.97 12.63 -4.45
N TYR A 13 11.52 11.40 -4.13
CA TYR A 13 10.16 10.94 -4.42
C TYR A 13 9.18 11.37 -3.34
N THR A 14 7.97 11.77 -3.73
CA THR A 14 6.93 12.23 -2.78
C THR A 14 5.89 11.16 -2.48
N HIS A 15 5.69 10.22 -3.39
CA HIS A 15 4.78 9.10 -3.22
C HIS A 15 5.31 7.87 -3.95
N ALA A 16 4.93 6.70 -3.44
CA ALA A 16 5.20 5.43 -4.07
C ALA A 16 3.97 4.54 -3.88
N TYR A 17 3.57 3.84 -4.93
CA TYR A 17 2.46 2.88 -4.86
C TYR A 17 2.84 1.59 -5.60
N PRO A 18 2.32 0.44 -5.13
CA PRO A 18 2.54 -0.81 -5.82
C PRO A 18 1.72 -0.87 -7.11
N HIS A 19 2.31 -1.37 -8.18
CA HIS A 19 1.64 -1.53 -9.46
C HIS A 19 1.94 -2.91 -10.04
N LEU A 20 0.90 -3.61 -10.50
CA LEU A 20 1.01 -4.96 -11.06
C LEU A 20 1.58 -4.97 -12.49
N GLY A 21 1.79 -3.80 -13.09
CA GLY A 21 2.24 -3.67 -14.48
C GLY A 21 1.18 -4.19 -15.47
N LYS A 22 1.65 -4.78 -16.58
CA LYS A 22 0.81 -5.40 -17.62
C LYS A 22 0.56 -6.90 -17.41
N THR A 23 0.85 -7.42 -16.23
CA THR A 23 0.81 -8.86 -15.97
C THR A 23 -0.49 -9.23 -15.29
N ASP A 24 -1.33 -10.03 -15.94
CA ASP A 24 -2.44 -10.69 -15.27
C ASP A 24 -1.88 -11.66 -14.22
N MET A 25 -2.23 -11.43 -12.96
CA MET A 25 -1.84 -12.27 -11.84
C MET A 25 -3.07 -13.01 -11.34
N PRO A 26 -3.13 -14.34 -11.50
CA PRO A 26 -4.22 -15.10 -10.93
C PRO A 26 -4.21 -15.01 -9.41
N GLU A 27 -5.40 -14.97 -8.85
CA GLU A 27 -5.63 -14.94 -7.41
C GLU A 27 -5.47 -16.35 -6.84
N GLN A 28 -4.87 -16.45 -5.67
CA GLN A 28 -4.80 -17.65 -4.86
C GLN A 28 -5.31 -17.37 -3.44
N PRO A 29 -5.75 -18.38 -2.68
CA PRO A 29 -6.05 -18.20 -1.26
C PRO A 29 -4.83 -17.65 -0.50
N ALA A 30 -5.04 -16.75 0.46
CA ALA A 30 -3.95 -16.23 1.29
C ALA A 30 -3.25 -17.32 2.13
N PHE A 31 -3.98 -18.39 2.44
CA PHE A 31 -3.48 -19.52 3.20
C PHE A 31 -3.71 -20.81 2.42
N ASN A 32 -2.64 -21.53 2.10
CA ASN A 32 -2.75 -22.88 1.55
C ASN A 32 -2.82 -23.92 2.70
N LEU A 33 -3.86 -23.82 3.53
CA LEU A 33 -4.09 -24.67 4.69
C LEU A 33 -5.37 -25.49 4.49
N GLN A 34 -5.32 -26.79 4.78
CA GLN A 34 -6.46 -27.71 4.67
C GLN A 34 -7.26 -27.83 5.97
N SER A 35 -7.14 -26.87 6.88
CA SER A 35 -7.89 -26.89 8.13
C SER A 35 -9.36 -26.55 7.86
N GLY A 36 -10.27 -27.33 8.44
CA GLY A 36 -11.71 -27.19 8.19
C GLY A 36 -12.32 -25.83 8.59
N TYR A 37 -11.62 -24.98 9.35
CA TYR A 37 -12.06 -23.60 9.60
C TYR A 37 -11.62 -22.63 8.50
N VAL A 38 -10.46 -22.83 7.86
CA VAL A 38 -10.02 -22.03 6.71
C VAL A 38 -10.94 -22.31 5.52
N LEU A 39 -11.27 -23.59 5.29
CA LEU A 39 -12.17 -24.00 4.21
C LEU A 39 -13.58 -23.40 4.32
N ARG A 40 -14.05 -23.11 5.55
CA ARG A 40 -15.36 -22.49 5.80
C ARG A 40 -15.39 -20.98 5.55
N ALA A 41 -14.22 -20.34 5.52
CA ALA A 41 -14.09 -18.89 5.41
C ALA A 41 -13.39 -18.46 4.10
N LEU A 42 -13.27 -19.35 3.12
CA LEU A 42 -12.57 -19.07 1.86
C LEU A 42 -13.15 -17.89 1.08
N ASP A 43 -14.44 -17.62 1.25
CA ASP A 43 -15.20 -16.54 0.63
C ASP A 43 -14.99 -15.17 1.30
N VAL A 44 -14.63 -15.15 2.60
CA VAL A 44 -14.38 -13.92 3.36
C VAL A 44 -12.89 -13.59 3.52
N LEU A 45 -12.01 -14.54 3.23
CA LEU A 45 -10.57 -14.35 3.39
C LEU A 45 -9.99 -13.48 2.26
N PRO A 46 -8.96 -12.68 2.58
CA PRO A 46 -8.24 -11.93 1.56
C PRO A 46 -7.58 -12.89 0.57
N LYS A 47 -7.48 -12.44 -0.69
CA LYS A 47 -6.80 -13.17 -1.75
C LYS A 47 -5.33 -12.75 -1.81
N SER A 48 -4.47 -13.70 -2.16
CA SER A 48 -3.04 -13.49 -2.42
C SER A 48 -2.75 -13.61 -3.91
N GLY A 49 -1.66 -13.00 -4.38
CA GLY A 49 -1.16 -13.19 -5.73
C GLY A 49 -0.36 -14.48 -5.87
N THR A 50 -0.32 -15.03 -7.07
CA THR A 50 0.48 -16.22 -7.43
C THR A 50 1.96 -15.90 -7.73
N ARG A 51 2.30 -14.62 -7.87
CA ARG A 51 3.68 -14.16 -8.13
C ARG A 51 4.17 -13.20 -7.05
N ARG A 52 5.45 -13.36 -6.69
CA ARG A 52 6.17 -12.45 -5.80
C ARG A 52 6.21 -11.04 -6.40
N PRO A 53 6.07 -9.97 -5.60
CA PRO A 53 6.10 -9.91 -4.13
C PRO A 53 4.75 -10.18 -3.44
N TRP A 54 3.67 -10.43 -4.19
CA TRP A 54 2.29 -10.49 -3.69
C TRP A 54 1.86 -11.89 -3.17
N VAL A 55 2.81 -12.82 -3.07
CA VAL A 55 2.60 -14.17 -2.54
C VAL A 55 2.76 -14.14 -1.02
N VAL A 56 1.73 -14.57 -0.29
CA VAL A 56 1.82 -14.81 1.15
C VAL A 56 2.45 -16.18 1.36
N SER A 57 3.66 -16.21 1.91
CA SER A 57 4.39 -17.44 2.25
C SER A 57 4.57 -17.57 3.76
N HIS A 58 4.55 -18.81 4.26
CA HIS A 58 4.83 -19.13 5.66
C HIS A 58 6.27 -19.65 5.87
N ASP A 59 7.07 -19.72 4.80
CA ASP A 59 8.45 -20.19 4.85
C ASP A 59 9.39 -19.07 5.33
N PHE A 60 9.76 -19.14 6.62
CA PHE A 60 10.64 -18.14 7.24
C PHE A 60 11.98 -17.96 6.51
N LEU A 61 12.63 -19.06 6.12
CA LEU A 61 13.91 -19.01 5.39
C LEU A 61 13.77 -18.27 4.06
N ARG A 62 12.66 -18.51 3.36
CA ARG A 62 12.36 -17.87 2.09
C ARG A 62 12.12 -16.38 2.28
N ASP A 63 11.40 -16.00 3.32
CA ASP A 63 11.13 -14.59 3.65
C ASP A 63 12.42 -13.81 3.97
N VAL A 64 13.34 -14.40 4.73
CA VAL A 64 14.63 -13.76 5.06
C VAL A 64 15.48 -13.51 3.81
N VAL A 65 15.55 -14.50 2.91
CA VAL A 65 16.29 -14.38 1.64
C VAL A 65 15.63 -13.31 0.76
N ASP A 66 14.31 -13.32 0.70
CA ASP A 66 13.51 -12.41 -0.10
C ASP A 66 13.66 -10.96 0.38
N HIS A 67 13.59 -10.73 1.69
CA HIS A 67 13.78 -9.40 2.27
C HIS A 67 15.17 -8.83 2.01
N ARG A 68 16.21 -9.69 2.04
CA ARG A 68 17.61 -9.24 1.91
C ARG A 68 18.03 -8.98 0.47
N LEU A 69 17.59 -9.82 -0.46
CA LEU A 69 18.07 -9.80 -1.85
C LEU A 69 17.20 -8.99 -2.80
N ARG A 70 15.97 -8.62 -2.42
CA ARG A 70 15.07 -7.96 -3.36
C ARG A 70 15.31 -6.45 -3.47
N PRO A 71 15.39 -5.92 -4.70
CA PRO A 71 15.31 -4.50 -4.98
C PRO A 71 13.97 -3.92 -4.54
N ILE A 72 13.95 -2.63 -4.15
CA ILE A 72 12.71 -1.94 -3.72
C ILE A 72 11.92 -1.38 -4.91
N ASP A 73 12.58 -1.18 -6.04
CA ASP A 73 11.96 -0.70 -7.27
C ASP A 73 11.15 -1.77 -8.02
N ASP A 74 11.29 -3.03 -7.63
CA ASP A 74 10.58 -4.14 -8.24
C ASP A 74 9.07 -4.05 -7.93
N GLN A 75 8.27 -3.79 -8.96
CA GLN A 75 6.81 -3.59 -8.92
C GLN A 75 6.32 -2.34 -8.16
N MET A 76 7.17 -1.33 -7.99
CA MET A 76 6.78 -0.03 -7.42
C MET A 76 6.83 1.07 -8.47
N VAL A 77 5.82 1.94 -8.47
CA VAL A 77 5.84 3.19 -9.24
C VAL A 77 6.09 4.33 -8.29
N PHE A 78 7.15 5.09 -8.59
CA PHE A 78 7.51 6.29 -7.86
C PHE A 78 7.10 7.53 -8.65
N GLY A 79 6.58 8.53 -7.96
CA GLY A 79 6.23 9.78 -8.58
C GLY A 79 6.60 10.99 -7.73
N ARG A 80 6.50 12.15 -8.36
CA ARG A 80 6.71 13.46 -7.74
C ARG A 80 5.47 14.31 -7.99
N VAL A 81 4.93 14.86 -6.92
CA VAL A 81 3.85 15.84 -6.97
C VAL A 81 4.41 17.14 -6.43
N PRO A 82 4.34 18.26 -7.19
CA PRO A 82 4.72 19.55 -6.65
C PRO A 82 3.83 19.85 -5.44
N ALA A 83 4.45 20.28 -4.33
CA ALA A 83 3.71 20.59 -3.12
C ALA A 83 2.62 21.63 -3.44
N ALA A 84 1.36 21.25 -3.24
CA ALA A 84 0.25 22.18 -3.41
C ALA A 84 0.46 23.34 -2.42
N LYS A 85 0.41 24.59 -2.90
CA LYS A 85 0.43 25.76 -2.04
C LYS A 85 -0.76 25.66 -1.10
N HIS A 86 -0.49 25.40 0.18
CA HIS A 86 -1.51 25.30 1.21
C HIS A 86 -2.17 26.67 1.35
N SER A 87 -3.36 26.87 0.76
CA SER A 87 -4.11 28.10 0.93
C SER A 87 -4.80 28.05 2.29
N PRO A 88 -4.49 28.95 3.23
CA PRO A 88 -5.11 28.93 4.55
C PRO A 88 -6.62 29.15 4.40
N ARG A 89 -7.39 28.25 5.02
CA ARG A 89 -8.85 28.20 4.98
C ARG A 89 -9.44 29.47 5.62
N SER A 90 -9.88 30.41 4.79
CA SER A 90 -11.18 31.09 4.89
C SER A 90 -11.81 31.24 6.27
N GLN A 91 -11.62 32.34 6.99
CA GLN A 91 -12.28 32.66 8.28
C GLN A 91 -13.78 32.31 8.33
N VAL A 92 -14.19 31.72 9.45
CA VAL A 92 -15.59 31.55 9.85
C VAL A 92 -16.27 32.91 9.92
N VAL A 93 -17.28 33.11 9.08
CA VAL A 93 -18.14 34.30 9.06
C VAL A 93 -18.89 34.40 10.39
N LYS A 94 -18.60 35.43 11.19
CA LYS A 94 -19.36 35.76 12.40
C LYS A 94 -20.67 36.42 12.00
N VAL A 95 -21.76 35.66 12.02
CA VAL A 95 -23.13 36.16 11.80
C VAL A 95 -23.52 37.05 12.98
N ARG A 96 -23.80 38.34 12.74
CA ARG A 96 -24.38 39.24 13.75
C ARG A 96 -25.90 39.00 13.81
N PRO A 97 -26.51 38.89 15.00
CA PRO A 97 -27.97 38.83 15.08
C PRO A 97 -28.55 40.23 14.82
N SER A 98 -29.54 40.31 13.93
CA SER A 98 -30.33 41.51 13.69
C SER A 98 -31.45 41.58 14.73
N ALA A 99 -31.41 42.60 15.58
CA ALA A 99 -32.50 42.95 16.48
C ALA A 99 -33.41 43.99 15.81
N SER A 100 -34.70 43.68 15.71
CA SER A 100 -35.88 44.55 15.43
C SER A 100 -37.05 43.58 15.26
N LEU A 101 -38.22 43.69 15.88
CA LEU A 101 -39.01 44.81 16.37
C LEU A 101 -39.87 44.33 17.56
#